data_AF-A0A968XPR9-F1
#
_entry.id   AF-A0A968XPR9-F1
#
_cell.length_a   1.000
_cell.length_b   1.000
_cell.length_c   1.000
_cell.angle_alpha   90.00
_cell.angle_beta   90.00
_cell.angle_gamma   90.00
#
_symmetry.space_group_name_H-M   'P 1'
#
loop_
_entity.id
_entity.type
_entity.pdbx_description
1 polymer ?
#
loop_
_entity_poly.entity_id
_entity_poly.type
_entity_poly.pdbx_seq_one_letter_code
_entity_poly.pdbx_strand_id
1 'polypeptide(L)'
;TLGAGYEYLGSDNNAGVRMPLSTLHAFNGWADVFLTAPAPANGFQDLYFIAAVKLPYEVPLRFIYHEFFSAKGGANYGSEFDIVASKKFGKYFTALVKYAHYDAGDAIQFAAPPAAAVAPFDKDVFWAQIEFNY
;
A
#
# COMPACT_ATOMS: atom_id res chain seq x y z
N THR A 1 12.13 -15.81 -1.08
CA THR A 1 11.60 -15.42 -2.40
C THR A 1 11.84 -13.95 -2.60
N LEU A 2 12.28 -13.55 -3.78
CA LEU A 2 12.33 -12.15 -4.19
C LEU A 2 11.30 -11.95 -5.30
N GLY A 3 10.71 -10.77 -5.37
CA GLY A 3 9.77 -10.38 -6.40
C GLY A 3 9.85 -8.87 -6.64
N ALA A 4 9.37 -8.45 -7.79
CA ALA A 4 9.13 -7.05 -8.10
C ALA A 4 7.91 -6.95 -9.01
N GLY A 5 7.24 -5.81 -8.99
CA GLY A 5 6.08 -5.54 -9.83
C GLY A 5 5.93 -4.06 -10.11
N TYR A 6 5.13 -3.76 -11.12
CA TYR A 6 4.85 -2.39 -11.53
C TYR A 6 3.37 -2.28 -11.89
N GLU A 7 2.68 -1.31 -11.30
CA GLU A 7 1.30 -0.94 -11.62
C GLU A 7 1.28 0.42 -12.31
N TYR A 8 0.44 0.55 -13.35
CA TYR A 8 0.16 1.82 -14.01
C TYR A 8 -1.34 2.00 -14.16
N LEU A 9 -1.88 2.98 -13.45
CA LEU A 9 -3.27 3.41 -13.50
C LEU A 9 -3.32 4.81 -14.13
N GLY A 10 -3.78 4.85 -15.38
CA GLY A 10 -3.89 6.09 -16.13
C GLY A 10 -4.92 7.08 -15.55
N SER A 11 -4.98 8.26 -16.16
CA SER A 11 -5.95 9.29 -15.87
C SER A 11 -6.39 10.02 -17.13
N ASP A 12 -7.64 10.47 -17.17
CA ASP A 12 -8.16 11.40 -18.17
C ASP A 12 -9.11 12.41 -17.52
N ASN A 13 -9.20 13.63 -18.07
CA ASN A 13 -10.05 14.72 -17.57
C ASN A 13 -9.96 14.95 -16.05
N ASN A 14 -8.73 14.92 -15.49
CA ASN A 14 -8.43 15.03 -14.06
C ASN A 14 -9.08 13.94 -13.19
N ALA A 15 -9.33 12.76 -13.75
CA ALA A 15 -9.82 11.59 -13.05
C ALA A 15 -8.90 10.39 -13.27
N GLY A 16 -8.30 9.88 -12.20
CA GLY A 16 -7.55 8.62 -12.21
C GLY A 16 -8.47 7.39 -12.18
N VAL A 17 -7.97 6.27 -12.68
CA VAL A 17 -8.64 4.96 -12.55
C VAL A 17 -8.81 4.61 -11.07
N ARG A 18 -10.01 4.14 -10.69
CA ARG A 18 -10.32 3.68 -9.33
C ARG A 18 -10.85 2.26 -9.35
N MET A 19 -10.37 1.42 -8.43
CA MET A 19 -10.88 0.05 -8.23
C MET A 19 -11.52 -0.08 -6.83
N PRO A 20 -12.76 0.38 -6.62
CA PRO A 20 -13.36 0.50 -5.28
C PRO A 20 -13.59 -0.84 -4.55
N LEU A 21 -13.57 -1.97 -5.28
CA LEU A 21 -13.71 -3.32 -4.72
C LEU A 21 -12.38 -4.11 -4.72
N SER A 22 -11.27 -3.49 -5.10
CA SER A 22 -9.97 -4.16 -5.12
C SER A 22 -9.37 -4.18 -3.71
N THR A 23 -8.53 -5.18 -3.44
CA THR A 23 -7.73 -5.29 -2.22
C THR A 23 -6.55 -4.30 -2.28
N LEU A 24 -6.84 -3.00 -2.39
CA LEU A 24 -5.80 -1.95 -2.50
C LEU A 24 -4.82 -2.03 -1.34
N HIS A 25 -5.26 -2.43 -0.15
CA HIS A 25 -4.37 -2.68 0.99
C HIS A 25 -3.24 -3.70 0.72
N ALA A 26 -3.40 -4.61 -0.25
CA ALA A 26 -2.38 -5.60 -0.60
C ALA A 26 -1.50 -5.17 -1.79
N PHE A 27 -1.91 -4.16 -2.56
CA PHE A 27 -1.29 -3.77 -3.83
C PHE A 27 -0.85 -2.30 -3.91
N ASN A 28 -1.46 -1.39 -3.14
CA ASN A 28 -1.27 0.06 -3.18
C ASN A 28 -0.82 0.59 -1.80
N GLY A 29 -0.11 -0.24 -1.03
CA GLY A 29 0.37 0.07 0.32
C GLY A 29 -0.58 -0.35 1.44
N TRP A 30 0.03 -0.75 2.56
CA TRP A 30 -0.60 -1.18 3.79
C TRP A 30 -0.83 -0.01 4.77
N ALA A 31 -0.25 1.17 4.48
CA ALA A 31 -0.55 2.43 5.14
C ALA A 31 -1.90 3.02 4.72
N ASP A 32 -2.58 2.44 3.73
CA ASP A 32 -3.92 2.83 3.27
C ASP A 32 -4.06 4.30 2.85
N VAL A 33 -2.97 4.93 2.40
CA VAL A 33 -2.97 6.33 1.90
C VAL A 33 -3.86 6.45 0.66
N PHE A 34 -3.77 5.48 -0.25
CA PHE A 34 -4.53 5.47 -1.52
C PHE A 34 -5.83 4.66 -1.46
N LEU A 35 -6.12 3.97 -0.35
CA LEU A 35 -7.29 3.09 -0.20
C LEU A 35 -8.59 3.88 0.00
N THR A 36 -8.56 4.89 0.87
CA THR A 36 -9.76 5.61 1.33
C THR A 36 -10.03 6.89 0.55
N ALA A 37 -9.01 7.41 -0.14
CA ALA A 37 -9.11 8.62 -0.95
C ALA A 37 -9.75 8.35 -2.33
N PRO A 38 -10.31 9.38 -2.99
CA PRO A 38 -10.57 9.34 -4.43
C PRO A 38 -9.27 9.01 -5.20
N ALA A 39 -9.36 8.52 -6.43
CA ALA A 39 -8.16 8.30 -7.23
C ALA A 39 -7.39 9.61 -7.46
N PRO A 40 -6.03 9.60 -7.48
CA PRO A 40 -5.25 10.76 -7.87
C PRO A 40 -5.66 11.28 -9.25
N ALA A 41 -5.86 12.59 -9.37
CA ALA A 41 -6.34 13.24 -10.59
C ALA A 41 -5.39 13.03 -11.78
N ASN A 42 -4.09 12.92 -11.50
CA ASN A 42 -3.03 12.70 -12.48
C ASN A 42 -2.67 11.21 -12.64
N GLY A 43 -3.52 10.31 -12.15
CA GLY A 43 -3.28 8.87 -12.17
C GLY A 43 -2.17 8.44 -11.21
N PHE A 44 -1.86 7.16 -11.24
CA PHE A 44 -1.05 6.50 -10.21
C PHE A 44 -0.13 5.46 -10.85
N GLN A 45 1.12 5.42 -10.41
CA GLN A 45 2.09 4.39 -10.71
C GLN A 45 2.65 3.87 -9.39
N ASP A 46 2.87 2.56 -9.30
CA ASP A 46 3.50 1.91 -8.16
C ASP A 46 4.57 0.94 -8.66
N LEU A 47 5.82 1.20 -8.31
CA LEU A 47 6.92 0.25 -8.46
C LEU A 47 7.21 -0.36 -7.11
N TYR A 48 7.09 -1.68 -6.99
CA TYR A 48 7.30 -2.36 -5.72
C TYR A 48 8.25 -3.54 -5.80
N PHE A 49 8.97 -3.74 -4.70
CA PHE A 49 9.90 -4.85 -4.49
C PHE A 49 9.48 -5.65 -3.27
N ILE A 50 9.52 -6.97 -3.38
CA ILE A 50 9.10 -7.90 -2.33
C ILE A 50 10.27 -8.80 -1.96
N ALA A 51 10.59 -8.87 -0.67
CA ALA A 51 11.47 -9.87 -0.10
C ALA A 51 10.71 -10.71 0.92
N ALA A 52 10.66 -12.01 0.72
CA ALA A 52 10.00 -12.95 1.61
C ALA A 52 10.99 -13.99 2.14
N VAL A 53 11.01 -14.19 3.44
CA VAL A 53 11.84 -15.18 4.13
C VAL A 53 10.99 -15.97 5.11
N LYS A 54 11.35 -17.23 5.35
CA LYS A 54 10.73 -18.05 6.38
C LYS A 54 11.69 -18.08 7.57
N LEU A 55 11.30 -17.45 8.67
CA LEU A 55 12.06 -17.45 9.91
C LEU A 55 11.96 -18.83 10.62
N PRO A 56 12.78 -19.10 11.65
CA PRO A 56 12.61 -20.25 12.53
C PRO A 56 11.17 -20.36 13.05
N TYR A 57 10.74 -21.58 13.38
CA TYR A 57 9.35 -21.89 13.77
C TYR A 57 8.30 -21.59 12.70
N GLU A 58 8.72 -21.66 11.43
CA GLU A 58 7.85 -21.54 10.27
C GLU A 58 7.07 -20.23 10.14
N VAL A 59 7.64 -19.12 10.63
CA VAL A 59 7.02 -17.80 10.54
C VAL A 59 7.39 -17.16 9.20
N PRO A 60 6.47 -17.09 8.21
CA PRO A 60 6.69 -16.27 7.03
C PRO A 60 6.80 -14.79 7.42
N LEU A 61 7.86 -14.15 6.95
CA LEU A 61 8.08 -12.71 7.03
C LEU A 61 8.18 -12.18 5.61
N ARG A 62 7.44 -11.10 5.30
CA ARG A 62 7.56 -10.39 4.03
C ARG A 62 7.85 -8.92 4.29
N PHE A 63 8.76 -8.41 3.50
CA PHE A 63 9.10 -7.00 3.37
C PHE A 63 8.65 -6.56 1.99
N ILE A 64 7.95 -5.44 1.91
CA ILE A 64 7.60 -4.82 0.64
C ILE A 64 8.06 -3.36 0.70
N TYR A 65 8.63 -2.88 -0.40
CA TYR A 65 8.95 -1.47 -0.57
C TYR A 65 8.26 -0.97 -1.83
N HIS A 66 7.60 0.17 -1.74
CA HIS A 66 6.85 0.82 -2.80
C HIS A 66 7.43 2.20 -3.11
N GLU A 67 7.47 2.55 -4.39
CA GLU A 67 7.67 3.92 -4.85
C GLU A 67 6.46 4.35 -5.67
N PHE A 68 5.82 5.44 -5.24
CA PHE A 68 4.58 5.92 -5.84
C PHE A 68 4.82 7.18 -6.67
N PHE A 69 4.30 7.18 -7.89
CA PHE A 69 4.39 8.33 -8.80
C PHE A 69 3.05 8.66 -9.44
N SER A 70 2.93 9.89 -9.95
CA SER A 70 1.82 10.24 -10.84
C SER A 70 1.96 9.56 -12.20
N ALA A 71 0.84 9.12 -12.78
CA ALA A 71 0.84 8.61 -14.16
C ALA A 71 1.12 9.73 -15.18
N LYS A 72 0.70 10.96 -14.87
CA LYS A 72 0.85 12.16 -15.69
C LYS A 72 1.57 13.26 -14.92
N GLY A 73 2.61 13.84 -15.51
CA GLY A 73 3.32 14.99 -14.94
C GLY A 73 4.51 14.63 -14.05
N GLY A 74 4.68 13.36 -13.67
CA GLY A 74 5.90 12.87 -13.01
C GLY A 74 6.09 13.31 -11.56
N ALA A 75 5.05 13.79 -10.88
CA ALA A 75 5.09 14.07 -9.44
C ALA A 75 5.42 12.79 -8.65
N ASN A 76 6.25 12.93 -7.62
CA ASN A 76 6.58 11.86 -6.69
C ASN A 76 5.54 11.85 -5.58
N TYR A 77 4.72 10.80 -5.48
CA TYR A 77 3.72 10.71 -4.41
C TYR A 77 4.29 10.17 -3.11
N GLY A 78 5.54 9.74 -3.06
CA GLY A 78 6.21 9.25 -1.87
C GLY A 78 6.60 7.79 -1.98
N SER A 79 7.05 7.24 -0.86
CA SER A 79 7.49 5.85 -0.75
C SER A 79 6.88 5.18 0.47
N GLU A 80 6.79 3.85 0.42
CA GLU A 80 6.25 3.09 1.55
C GLU A 80 7.05 1.82 1.80
N PHE A 81 7.26 1.54 3.08
CA PHE A 81 7.92 0.34 3.54
C PHE A 81 6.98 -0.47 4.44
N ASP A 82 6.76 -1.71 4.06
CA ASP A 82 5.86 -2.63 4.72
C ASP A 82 6.57 -3.87 5.25
N ILE A 83 6.14 -4.30 6.43
CA ILE A 83 6.53 -5.57 7.03
C ILE A 83 5.28 -6.33 7.44
N VAL A 84 5.23 -7.62 7.11
CA VAL A 84 4.19 -8.52 7.62
C VAL A 84 4.76 -9.85 8.08
N ALA A 85 4.32 -10.28 9.25
CA ALA A 85 4.54 -11.62 9.76
C ALA A 85 3.19 -12.28 10.09
N SER A 86 3.09 -13.58 9.85
CA SER A 86 1.96 -14.37 10.33
C SER A 86 2.43 -15.71 10.89
N LYS A 87 1.73 -16.23 11.89
CA LYS A 87 2.04 -17.51 12.51
C LYS A 87 0.79 -18.22 12.96
N LYS A 88 0.66 -19.49 12.58
CA LYS A 88 -0.33 -20.41 13.15
C LYS A 88 0.21 -20.97 14.47
N PHE A 89 -0.64 -21.01 15.50
CA PHE A 89 -0.30 -21.61 16.79
C PHE A 89 -1.45 -22.48 17.29
N GLY A 90 -1.11 -23.69 17.74
CA GLY A 90 -2.11 -24.72 18.02
C GLY A 90 -2.87 -25.15 16.75
N LYS A 91 -4.07 -25.73 16.94
CA LYS A 91 -4.92 -26.20 15.84
C LYS A 91 -5.83 -25.12 15.26
N TYR A 92 -6.07 -24.05 16.01
CA TYR A 92 -7.21 -23.17 15.77
C TYR A 92 -6.84 -21.69 15.61
N PHE A 93 -5.63 -21.27 15.99
CA PHE A 93 -5.30 -19.85 16.02
C PHE A 93 -4.27 -19.45 14.97
N THR A 94 -4.47 -18.28 14.37
CA THR A 94 -3.50 -17.60 13.50
C THR A 94 -3.30 -16.18 14.02
N ALA A 95 -2.06 -15.80 14.31
CA ALA A 95 -1.70 -14.40 14.57
C ALA A 95 -1.09 -13.79 13.32
N LEU A 96 -1.39 -12.51 13.12
CA LEU A 96 -0.81 -11.70 12.07
C LEU A 96 -0.47 -10.33 12.64
N VAL A 97 0.70 -9.84 12.28
CA VAL A 97 1.14 -8.48 12.59
C VAL A 97 1.66 -7.82 11.32
N LYS A 98 1.36 -6.53 11.19
CA LYS A 98 1.75 -5.73 10.05
C LYS A 98 2.23 -4.36 10.51
N TYR A 99 3.21 -3.83 9.81
CA TYR A 99 3.69 -2.47 9.96
C TYR A 99 3.85 -1.85 8.59
N ALA A 100 3.45 -0.59 8.45
CA ALA A 100 3.60 0.19 7.24
C ALA A 100 4.12 1.58 7.62
N HIS A 101 5.11 2.06 6.90
CA HIS A 101 5.65 3.41 7.02
C HIS A 101 5.63 4.07 5.66
N TYR A 102 4.80 5.10 5.51
CA TYR A 102 4.71 5.92 4.32
C TYR A 102 5.37 7.28 4.57
N ASP A 103 6.28 7.64 3.69
CA ASP A 103 6.98 8.93 3.63
C ASP A 103 6.45 9.71 2.43
N ALA A 104 5.87 10.88 2.69
CA ALA A 104 5.18 11.63 1.65
C ALA A 104 6.14 12.43 0.78
N GLY A 105 5.92 12.35 -0.53
CA GLY A 105 6.60 13.18 -1.51
C GLY A 105 5.89 14.52 -1.74
N ASP A 106 5.65 14.81 -3.01
CA ASP A 106 4.91 15.98 -3.48
C ASP A 106 3.42 15.92 -3.07
N ALA A 107 2.78 17.09 -3.08
CA ALA A 107 1.35 17.19 -2.81
C ALA A 107 0.53 16.38 -3.83
N ILE A 108 -0.44 15.62 -3.31
CA ILE A 108 -1.30 14.76 -4.14
C ILE A 108 -2.62 15.49 -4.40
N GLN A 109 -2.97 15.60 -5.67
CA GLN A 109 -4.27 16.13 -6.08
C GLN A 109 -5.24 14.97 -6.33
N PHE A 110 -6.33 14.89 -5.56
CA PHE A 110 -7.37 13.88 -5.73
C PHE A 110 -8.53 14.39 -6.59
N ALA A 111 -9.18 13.49 -7.32
CA ALA A 111 -10.15 13.81 -8.38
C ALA A 111 -11.57 14.28 -7.93
N ALA A 112 -11.80 14.70 -6.68
CA ALA A 112 -13.14 15.11 -6.21
C ALA A 112 -13.37 16.64 -6.28
N PRO A 113 -14.57 17.17 -6.58
CA PRO A 113 -14.86 18.60 -6.44
C PRO A 113 -15.14 19.01 -4.98
N PRO A 114 -14.58 20.13 -4.48
CA PRO A 114 -13.47 20.88 -5.08
C PRO A 114 -12.17 20.06 -4.99
N ALA A 115 -11.39 20.06 -6.08
CA ALA A 115 -10.12 19.34 -6.14
C ALA A 115 -9.14 19.98 -5.15
N ALA A 116 -9.13 19.48 -3.92
CA ALA A 116 -8.20 19.91 -2.92
C ALA A 116 -6.92 19.09 -3.08
N ALA A 117 -5.81 19.80 -3.29
CA ALA A 117 -4.51 19.21 -3.05
C ALA A 117 -4.44 18.84 -1.56
N VAL A 118 -4.10 17.59 -1.28
CA VAL A 118 -3.82 17.16 0.08
C VAL A 118 -2.34 17.45 0.34
N ALA A 119 -2.08 18.20 1.40
CA ALA A 119 -0.71 18.48 1.82
C ALA A 119 0.00 17.15 2.12
N PRO A 120 1.29 17.01 1.78
CA PRO A 120 2.08 15.83 2.15
C PRO A 120 1.99 15.54 3.65
N PHE A 121 1.82 14.27 4.00
CA PHE A 121 1.83 13.81 5.39
C PHE A 121 2.44 12.42 5.47
N ASP A 122 3.34 12.23 6.43
CA ASP A 122 3.90 10.90 6.71
C ASP A 122 2.89 10.09 7.51
N LYS A 123 2.93 8.76 7.37
CA LYS A 123 1.97 7.88 8.02
C LYS A 123 2.60 6.56 8.44
N ASP A 124 2.55 6.30 9.74
CA ASP A 124 2.82 4.99 10.33
C ASP A 124 1.52 4.26 10.65
N VAL A 125 1.43 2.98 10.28
CA VAL A 125 0.28 2.13 10.61
C VAL A 125 0.73 0.80 11.17
N PHE A 126 0.09 0.38 12.26
CA PHE A 126 0.32 -0.90 12.90
C PHE A 126 -0.97 -1.70 12.92
N TRP A 127 -0.89 -2.95 12.50
CA TRP A 127 -2.00 -3.89 12.51
C TRP A 127 -1.63 -5.12 13.33
N ALA A 128 -2.57 -5.57 14.16
CA ALA A 128 -2.49 -6.84 14.85
C ALA A 128 -3.83 -7.56 14.72
N GLN A 129 -3.78 -8.83 14.35
CA GLN A 129 -4.96 -9.66 14.17
C GLN A 129 -4.72 -11.03 14.80
N ILE A 130 -5.74 -11.54 15.47
CA ILE A 130 -5.82 -12.94 15.90
C ILE A 130 -7.09 -13.52 15.28
N GLU A 131 -6.93 -14.61 14.55
CA GLU A 131 -8.01 -15.37 13.95
C GLU A 131 -8.16 -16.70 14.70
N PHE A 132 -9.40 -17.08 15.01
CA PHE A 132 -9.75 -18.37 15.60
C PHE A 132 -10.69 -19.11 14.65
N ASN A 133 -10.27 -20.29 14.21
CA ASN A 133 -11.04 -21.17 13.31
C ASN A 133 -11.43 -22.42 14.09
N TYR A 134 -12.72 -22.74 14.18
CA TYR A 134 -13.28 -23.90 14.90
C TYR A 134 -14.02 -24.86 13.98
#